data_AF-A0A561UNA6-F1
#
_entry.id   AF-A0A561UNA6-F1
#
_cell.length_a   1.000
_cell.length_b   1.000
_cell.length_c   1.000
_cell.angle_alpha   90.00
_cell.angle_beta   90.00
_cell.angle_gamma   90.00
#
_symmetry.space_group_name_H-M   'P 1'
#
loop_
_entity.id
_entity.type
_entity.pdbx_description
1 polymer ?
#
loop_
_entity_poly.entity_id
_entity_poly.type
_entity_poly.pdbx_seq_one_letter_code
_entity_poly.pdbx_strand_id
1 'polypeptide(L)'
;MKLSRVSAILTAVAVAPAVLMPASAFAADGSRPPANSAPDAPVPGSATTTPDAPVAPPKPADATADERAEVQRILADPNIGRGVREGAQQALNGTPADVHQFLTVGRFKAQDDDDRVRVTQIIADPKSGPGVKAAASKAMDGSIEDVRQFLAVGRFKAQDDDDRVRVSQIMADPKSGPGVKAAASKAMDGSIEDVRQFLAVGRFKAQDDDDRVRVSQIMADPKSGPGVKAAASKAMDGSIEDVRQFLAVGRFKAQDDDDRVLVSQIMADPKSGPAVKAAASKAMDGTIDDVRQFLRSGRSDAAAKDKAAADAAAAAAADHTAGNSGAAQQPGTANPATAVTTAVTGAGTTSGAAGTTGTVATTDTTGTTAGTDAPGGATRLAYTGGGTELPWELGGSAAVLAAGAGLLYANRRRPSTEG
;
A
#
# COMPACT_ATOMS: atom_id res chain seq x y z
N MET A 1 40.61 -12.60 -29.19
CA MET A 1 40.80 -11.28 -29.85
C MET A 1 40.45 -10.17 -28.86
N LYS A 2 40.95 -8.93 -29.03
CA LYS A 2 40.71 -7.80 -28.11
C LYS A 2 39.93 -6.69 -28.84
N LEU A 3 38.86 -6.20 -28.23
CA LEU A 3 38.18 -4.94 -28.55
C LEU A 3 37.83 -4.29 -27.20
N SER A 4 38.65 -3.38 -26.69
CA SER A 4 38.62 -1.94 -26.99
C SER A 4 37.34 -1.27 -26.47
N ARG A 5 37.42 -0.72 -25.25
CA ARG A 5 36.46 0.25 -24.71
C ARG A 5 36.78 1.62 -25.31
N VAL A 6 35.77 2.39 -25.70
CA VAL A 6 35.92 3.79 -26.11
C VAL A 6 35.29 4.68 -25.05
N SER A 7 36.08 5.59 -24.47
CA SER A 7 35.59 6.61 -23.55
C SER A 7 35.06 7.80 -24.34
N ALA A 8 33.83 8.24 -24.07
CA ALA A 8 33.31 9.51 -24.56
C ALA A 8 33.48 10.58 -23.48
N ILE A 9 34.24 11.63 -23.78
CA ILE A 9 34.34 12.84 -22.94
C ILE A 9 33.26 13.81 -23.42
N LEU A 10 32.40 14.26 -22.52
CA LEU A 10 31.39 15.29 -22.79
C LEU A 10 31.75 16.57 -22.02
N THR A 11 32.20 17.58 -22.76
CA THR A 11 32.49 18.92 -22.25
C THR A 11 31.20 19.70 -22.03
N ALA A 12 31.02 20.25 -20.82
CA ALA A 12 29.93 21.15 -20.52
C ALA A 12 30.20 22.55 -21.09
N VAL A 13 29.25 23.10 -21.84
CA VAL A 13 29.24 24.51 -22.28
C VAL A 13 28.04 25.19 -21.64
N ALA A 14 28.30 26.17 -20.77
CA ALA A 14 27.27 26.98 -20.17
C ALA A 14 26.91 28.15 -21.09
N VAL A 15 25.63 28.30 -21.44
CA VAL A 15 25.09 29.44 -22.19
C VAL A 15 24.04 30.11 -21.33
N ALA A 16 24.28 31.36 -20.94
CA ALA A 16 23.36 32.16 -20.14
C ALA A 16 22.60 33.17 -21.02
N PRO A 17 21.26 33.24 -20.97
CA PRO A 17 20.50 34.28 -21.65
C PRO A 17 20.42 35.54 -20.79
N ALA A 18 21.08 36.62 -21.22
CA ALA A 18 20.85 37.95 -20.67
C ALA A 18 19.71 38.65 -21.45
N VAL A 19 18.66 39.08 -20.75
CA VAL A 19 17.55 39.85 -21.35
C VAL A 19 17.62 41.28 -20.83
N LEU A 20 17.81 42.23 -21.74
CA LEU A 20 17.96 43.66 -21.44
C LEU A 20 16.63 44.40 -21.63
N MET A 21 16.13 45.03 -20.57
CA MET A 21 14.94 45.89 -20.60
C MET A 21 15.29 47.33 -20.96
N PRO A 22 14.69 47.94 -22.00
CA PRO A 22 14.75 49.39 -22.21
C PRO A 22 13.68 50.09 -21.35
N ALA A 23 14.10 50.73 -20.25
CA ALA A 23 13.22 51.64 -19.51
C ALA A 23 13.05 52.96 -20.29
N SER A 24 11.88 53.61 -20.16
CA SER A 24 11.65 54.97 -20.65
C SER A 24 10.99 55.79 -19.55
N ALA A 25 11.65 56.88 -19.17
CA ALA A 25 11.18 57.81 -18.15
C ALA A 25 11.58 59.23 -18.52
N PHE A 26 10.66 60.18 -18.41
CA PHE A 26 10.95 61.61 -18.32
C PHE A 26 9.90 62.29 -17.43
N ALA A 27 10.26 63.43 -16.84
CA ALA A 27 9.57 63.99 -15.69
C ALA A 27 8.65 65.19 -16.00
N ALA A 28 7.88 65.56 -14.97
CA ALA A 28 7.50 66.90 -14.49
C ALA A 28 8.02 68.14 -15.28
N ASP A 29 7.31 69.28 -15.29
CA ASP A 29 6.71 69.95 -14.12
C ASP A 29 5.50 70.84 -14.48
N GLY A 30 4.85 71.44 -13.47
CA GLY A 30 3.60 72.20 -13.60
C GLY A 30 3.70 73.72 -13.40
N SER A 31 2.61 74.43 -13.74
CA SER A 31 2.35 75.84 -13.36
C SER A 31 0.85 76.15 -13.42
N ARG A 32 0.40 77.23 -12.76
CA ARG A 32 -1.01 77.45 -12.32
C ARG A 32 -1.68 78.67 -13.04
N PRO A 33 -2.85 79.25 -12.63
CA PRO A 33 -3.99 79.55 -13.53
C PRO A 33 -4.35 81.07 -13.48
N PRO A 34 -5.62 81.56 -13.43
CA PRO A 34 -6.93 81.13 -13.99
C PRO A 34 -7.70 82.25 -14.77
N ALA A 35 -8.71 81.89 -15.58
CA ALA A 35 -9.84 82.75 -16.04
C ALA A 35 -10.79 81.96 -16.96
N ASN A 36 -12.04 82.35 -17.28
CA ASN A 36 -13.16 82.87 -16.45
C ASN A 36 -14.49 82.59 -17.23
N SER A 37 -15.68 82.90 -16.68
CA SER A 37 -16.99 82.42 -17.22
C SER A 37 -17.75 83.39 -18.17
N ALA A 38 -18.87 82.89 -18.74
CA ALA A 38 -20.08 83.61 -19.26
C ALA A 38 -20.20 83.85 -20.80
N PRO A 39 -21.43 84.05 -21.36
CA PRO A 39 -21.80 83.52 -22.70
C PRO A 39 -22.63 84.42 -23.67
N ASP A 40 -23.05 83.81 -24.80
CA ASP A 40 -24.36 83.95 -25.51
C ASP A 40 -24.54 84.84 -26.78
N ALA A 41 -25.21 84.26 -27.80
CA ALA A 41 -25.98 84.80 -28.96
C ALA A 41 -25.41 85.89 -29.93
N PRO A 42 -25.99 86.15 -31.15
CA PRO A 42 -26.92 85.37 -32.01
C PRO A 42 -26.49 85.23 -33.52
N VAL A 43 -27.36 84.63 -34.35
CA VAL A 43 -27.35 84.42 -35.84
C VAL A 43 -27.55 85.72 -36.66
N PRO A 44 -27.28 85.83 -38.01
CA PRO A 44 -27.80 84.95 -39.09
C PRO A 44 -26.92 84.72 -40.36
N GLY A 45 -27.38 83.83 -41.28
CA GLY A 45 -26.87 83.73 -42.66
C GLY A 45 -27.28 82.44 -43.40
N SER A 46 -28.18 82.52 -44.39
CA SER A 46 -28.77 81.36 -45.08
C SER A 46 -28.27 81.15 -46.52
N ALA A 47 -28.08 79.89 -46.93
CA ALA A 47 -28.09 79.45 -48.34
C ALA A 47 -28.62 78.01 -48.42
N THR A 48 -29.37 77.67 -49.47
CA THR A 48 -30.19 76.44 -49.53
C THR A 48 -29.76 75.50 -50.66
N THR A 49 -29.71 74.19 -50.39
CA THR A 49 -29.90 73.15 -51.42
C THR A 49 -30.78 72.01 -50.89
N THR A 50 -31.79 71.65 -51.69
CA THR A 50 -32.56 70.38 -51.77
C THR A 50 -32.92 69.65 -50.46
N PRO A 51 -34.21 69.56 -50.09
CA PRO A 51 -34.68 68.56 -49.14
C PRO A 51 -34.58 67.16 -49.75
N ASP A 52 -33.81 66.27 -49.13
CA ASP A 52 -33.89 64.83 -49.43
C ASP A 52 -35.16 64.23 -48.78
N ALA A 53 -35.65 63.11 -49.31
CA ALA A 53 -36.92 62.54 -48.88
C ALA A 53 -36.82 61.98 -47.44
N PRO A 54 -37.84 62.19 -46.57
CA PRO A 54 -37.86 61.56 -45.27
C PRO A 54 -37.96 60.04 -45.46
N VAL A 55 -36.90 59.32 -45.07
CA VAL A 55 -36.93 57.86 -44.95
C VAL A 55 -38.04 57.51 -43.97
N ALA A 56 -39.14 56.96 -44.49
CA ALA A 56 -40.25 56.53 -43.66
C ALA A 56 -39.77 55.46 -42.66
N PRO A 57 -40.19 55.51 -41.38
CA PRO A 57 -39.88 54.45 -40.45
C PRO A 57 -40.39 53.11 -41.01
N PRO A 58 -39.65 52.00 -40.84
CA PRO A 58 -40.02 50.71 -41.41
C PRO A 58 -41.43 50.33 -40.97
N LYS A 59 -42.23 49.83 -41.92
CA LYS A 59 -43.61 49.46 -41.68
C LYS A 59 -43.64 48.34 -40.62
N PRO A 60 -44.53 48.38 -39.62
CA PRO A 60 -44.50 47.44 -38.49
C PRO A 60 -44.68 45.97 -38.88
N ALA A 61 -45.12 45.67 -40.11
CA ALA A 61 -45.11 44.30 -40.62
C ALA A 61 -43.68 43.79 -40.88
N ASP A 62 -42.82 44.60 -41.50
CA ASP A 62 -41.51 44.17 -42.01
C ASP A 62 -40.54 43.92 -40.85
N ALA A 63 -40.50 44.82 -39.86
CA ALA A 63 -39.71 44.64 -38.64
C ALA A 63 -40.06 43.34 -37.89
N THR A 64 -41.34 42.94 -37.86
CA THR A 64 -41.76 41.69 -37.20
C THR A 64 -41.42 40.42 -38.00
N ALA A 65 -41.12 40.54 -39.29
CA ALA A 65 -40.56 39.45 -40.08
C ALA A 65 -39.06 39.28 -39.80
N ASP A 66 -38.30 40.38 -39.71
CA ASP A 66 -36.88 40.38 -39.37
C ASP A 66 -36.62 39.83 -37.96
N GLU A 67 -37.43 40.24 -36.97
CA GLU A 67 -37.36 39.71 -35.60
C GLU A 67 -37.69 38.21 -35.53
N ARG A 68 -38.70 37.75 -36.28
CA ARG A 68 -39.00 36.30 -36.37
C ARG A 68 -37.88 35.52 -37.04
N ALA A 69 -37.22 36.09 -38.05
CA ALA A 69 -36.02 35.50 -38.65
C ALA A 69 -34.85 35.44 -37.65
N GLU A 70 -34.66 36.45 -36.80
CA GLU A 70 -33.61 36.44 -35.77
C GLU A 70 -33.85 35.38 -34.70
N VAL A 71 -35.09 35.20 -34.21
CA VAL A 71 -35.40 34.10 -33.28
C VAL A 71 -35.21 32.73 -33.92
N GLN A 72 -35.43 32.59 -35.23
CA GLN A 72 -35.09 31.37 -35.98
C GLN A 72 -33.56 31.16 -36.10
N ARG A 73 -32.76 32.22 -36.31
CA ARG A 73 -31.28 32.13 -36.29
C ARG A 73 -30.77 31.67 -34.92
N ILE A 74 -31.33 32.20 -33.82
CA ILE A 74 -31.02 31.77 -32.46
C ILE A 74 -31.33 30.28 -32.29
N LEU A 75 -32.51 29.81 -32.71
CA LEU A 75 -32.89 28.39 -32.62
C LEU A 75 -32.00 27.45 -33.44
N ALA A 76 -31.38 27.95 -34.52
CA ALA A 76 -30.50 27.20 -35.40
C ALA A 76 -29.07 27.01 -34.84
N ASP A 77 -28.64 27.80 -33.85
CA ASP A 77 -27.36 27.56 -33.18
C ASP A 77 -27.44 26.25 -32.35
N PRO A 78 -26.54 25.27 -32.57
CA PRO A 78 -26.53 24.03 -31.82
C PRO A 78 -26.12 24.22 -30.34
N ASN A 79 -25.50 25.35 -29.99
CA ASN A 79 -24.93 25.60 -28.65
C ASN A 79 -25.90 26.30 -27.68
N ILE A 80 -27.08 26.76 -28.13
CA ILE A 80 -28.00 27.48 -27.23
C ILE A 80 -28.48 26.59 -26.08
N GLY A 81 -28.65 27.23 -24.93
CA GLY A 81 -29.19 26.60 -23.73
C GLY A 81 -30.65 26.14 -23.91
N ARG A 82 -31.11 25.34 -22.95
CA ARG A 82 -32.46 24.76 -22.94
C ARG A 82 -33.51 25.86 -22.77
N GLY A 83 -33.35 26.72 -21.77
CA GLY A 83 -34.24 27.84 -21.50
C GLY A 83 -34.32 28.79 -22.68
N VAL A 84 -33.19 29.13 -23.30
CA VAL A 84 -33.15 29.97 -24.51
C VAL A 84 -33.91 29.31 -25.68
N ARG A 85 -33.76 27.99 -25.87
CA ARG A 85 -34.46 27.22 -26.91
C ARG A 85 -35.97 27.15 -26.66
N GLU A 86 -36.39 26.85 -25.44
CA GLU A 86 -37.79 26.75 -25.05
C GLU A 86 -38.49 28.13 -25.09
N GLY A 87 -37.83 29.19 -24.64
CA GLY A 87 -38.33 30.57 -24.74
C GLY A 87 -38.44 31.08 -26.18
N ALA A 88 -37.46 30.78 -27.04
CA ALA A 88 -37.51 31.14 -28.46
C ALA A 88 -38.66 30.42 -29.21
N GLN A 89 -38.93 29.15 -28.86
CA GLN A 89 -40.09 28.42 -29.40
C GLN A 89 -41.42 29.03 -28.95
N GLN A 90 -41.54 29.40 -27.66
CA GLN A 90 -42.73 30.09 -27.14
C GLN A 90 -42.96 31.42 -27.86
N ALA A 91 -41.90 32.22 -28.06
CA ALA A 91 -41.96 33.51 -28.75
C ALA A 91 -42.44 33.40 -30.21
N LEU A 92 -41.93 32.42 -30.99
CA LEU A 92 -42.37 32.20 -32.38
C LEU A 92 -43.83 31.73 -32.48
N ASN A 93 -44.31 30.96 -31.51
CA ASN A 93 -45.71 30.52 -31.40
C ASN A 93 -46.65 31.63 -30.89
N GLY A 94 -46.11 32.73 -30.35
CA GLY A 94 -46.85 33.87 -29.82
C GLY A 94 -47.16 34.95 -30.84
N THR A 95 -47.55 36.13 -30.34
CA THR A 95 -47.77 37.36 -31.09
C THR A 95 -46.44 38.01 -31.50
N PRO A 96 -46.43 39.03 -32.38
CA PRO A 96 -45.20 39.79 -32.66
C PRO A 96 -44.62 40.49 -31.42
N ALA A 97 -45.46 40.89 -30.45
CA ALA A 97 -44.98 41.49 -29.21
C ALA A 97 -44.20 40.49 -28.34
N ASP A 98 -44.56 39.21 -28.37
CA ASP A 98 -43.84 38.15 -27.64
C ASP A 98 -42.46 37.88 -28.27
N VAL A 99 -42.34 38.00 -29.60
CA VAL A 99 -41.06 37.93 -30.32
C VAL A 99 -40.14 39.08 -29.90
N HIS A 100 -40.65 40.32 -29.93
CA HIS A 100 -39.91 41.50 -29.50
C HIS A 100 -39.49 41.43 -28.03
N GLN A 101 -40.40 41.03 -27.13
CA GLN A 101 -40.14 40.88 -25.70
C GLN A 101 -39.12 39.76 -25.40
N PHE A 102 -39.11 38.67 -26.19
CA PHE A 102 -38.08 37.65 -26.10
C PHE A 102 -36.71 38.20 -26.53
N LEU A 103 -36.60 38.85 -27.68
CA LEU A 103 -35.32 39.37 -28.19
C LEU A 103 -34.71 40.44 -27.26
N THR A 104 -35.54 41.30 -26.67
CA THR A 104 -35.11 42.41 -25.81
C THR A 104 -34.84 42.01 -24.36
N VAL A 105 -35.62 41.09 -23.77
CA VAL A 105 -35.54 40.74 -22.33
C VAL A 105 -35.51 39.24 -22.09
N GLY A 106 -36.46 38.49 -22.69
CA GLY A 106 -36.69 37.08 -22.37
C GLY A 106 -35.48 36.18 -22.63
N ARG A 107 -34.76 36.43 -23.74
CA ARG A 107 -33.53 35.72 -24.12
C ARG A 107 -32.42 35.85 -23.08
N PHE A 108 -32.22 37.06 -22.54
CA PHE A 108 -31.16 37.31 -21.55
C PHE A 108 -31.45 36.57 -20.25
N LYS A 109 -32.68 36.70 -19.73
CA LYS A 109 -33.10 35.94 -18.54
C LYS A 109 -32.99 34.43 -18.75
N ALA A 110 -33.43 33.91 -19.90
CA ALA A 110 -33.33 32.49 -20.22
C ALA A 110 -31.86 32.00 -20.29
N GLN A 111 -30.95 32.83 -20.80
CA GLN A 111 -29.51 32.57 -20.79
C GLN A 111 -28.91 32.64 -19.39
N ASP A 112 -29.40 33.53 -18.52
CA ASP A 112 -29.01 33.60 -17.11
C ASP A 112 -29.40 32.32 -16.35
N ASP A 113 -30.64 31.83 -16.57
CA ASP A 113 -31.15 30.58 -16.00
C ASP A 113 -30.36 29.36 -16.53
N ASP A 114 -30.09 29.28 -17.84
CA ASP A 114 -29.26 28.22 -18.45
C ASP A 114 -27.82 28.22 -17.90
N ASP A 115 -27.20 29.40 -17.71
CA ASP A 115 -25.86 29.52 -17.13
C ASP A 115 -25.84 29.06 -15.65
N ARG A 116 -26.88 29.35 -14.87
CA ARG A 116 -27.01 28.82 -13.49
C ARG A 116 -27.22 27.31 -13.45
N VAL A 117 -27.99 26.75 -14.39
CA VAL A 117 -28.14 25.28 -14.54
C VAL A 117 -26.81 24.62 -14.88
N ARG A 118 -25.98 25.21 -15.75
CA ARG A 118 -24.65 24.69 -16.12
C ARG A 118 -23.70 24.64 -14.91
N VAL A 119 -23.69 25.65 -14.04
CA VAL A 119 -22.87 25.63 -12.82
C VAL A 119 -23.40 24.60 -11.82
N THR A 120 -24.73 24.45 -11.69
CA THR A 120 -25.34 23.41 -10.85
C THR A 120 -24.94 22.00 -11.31
N GLN A 121 -24.84 21.76 -12.61
CA GLN A 121 -24.35 20.49 -13.17
C GLN A 121 -22.86 20.23 -12.82
N ILE A 122 -22.02 21.26 -12.81
CA ILE A 122 -20.61 21.16 -12.38
C ILE A 122 -20.49 20.83 -10.87
N ILE A 123 -21.37 21.40 -10.04
CA ILE A 123 -21.43 21.05 -8.60
C ILE A 123 -21.86 19.59 -8.42
N ALA A 124 -22.79 19.11 -9.25
CA ALA A 124 -23.31 17.75 -9.19
C ALA A 124 -22.35 16.67 -9.74
N ASP A 125 -21.50 16.96 -10.74
CA ASP A 125 -20.62 15.96 -11.37
C ASP A 125 -19.64 15.34 -10.33
N PRO A 126 -19.66 14.01 -10.10
CA PRO A 126 -18.69 13.34 -9.23
C PRO A 126 -17.22 13.51 -9.64
N LYS A 127 -16.94 13.92 -10.89
CA LYS A 127 -15.58 14.14 -11.42
C LYS A 127 -15.01 15.52 -11.09
N SER A 128 -15.85 16.51 -10.78
CA SER A 128 -15.37 17.86 -10.44
C SER A 128 -14.74 17.85 -9.04
N GLY A 129 -13.54 18.44 -8.94
CA GLY A 129 -12.77 18.46 -7.70
C GLY A 129 -13.34 19.39 -6.62
N PRO A 130 -12.85 19.29 -5.37
CA PRO A 130 -13.34 20.11 -4.26
C PRO A 130 -13.18 21.62 -4.49
N GLY A 131 -12.06 22.06 -5.06
CA GLY A 131 -11.79 23.45 -5.42
C GLY A 131 -12.73 23.94 -6.52
N VAL A 132 -12.92 23.16 -7.59
CA VAL A 132 -13.91 23.47 -8.65
C VAL A 132 -15.31 23.63 -8.08
N LYS A 133 -15.73 22.77 -7.14
CA LYS A 133 -17.05 22.84 -6.51
C LYS A 133 -17.19 24.03 -5.56
N ALA A 134 -16.16 24.35 -4.77
CA ALA A 134 -16.17 25.52 -3.90
C ALA A 134 -16.23 26.83 -4.72
N ALA A 135 -15.49 26.91 -5.83
CA ALA A 135 -15.54 28.04 -6.76
C ALA A 135 -16.90 28.15 -7.47
N ALA A 136 -17.50 27.02 -7.86
CA ALA A 136 -18.83 26.95 -8.46
C ALA A 136 -19.93 27.45 -7.50
N SER A 137 -19.95 26.99 -6.25
CA SER A 137 -20.91 27.46 -5.25
C SER A 137 -20.77 28.96 -4.98
N LYS A 138 -19.52 29.45 -4.80
CA LYS A 138 -19.26 30.88 -4.63
C LYS A 138 -19.77 31.73 -5.80
N ALA A 139 -19.73 31.20 -7.03
CA ALA A 139 -20.28 31.88 -8.20
C ALA A 139 -21.82 31.84 -8.23
N MET A 140 -22.47 30.81 -7.67
CA MET A 140 -23.93 30.78 -7.50
C MET A 140 -24.43 31.80 -6.48
N ASP A 141 -23.67 32.03 -5.41
CA ASP A 141 -23.97 33.05 -4.39
C ASP A 141 -23.79 34.50 -4.89
N GLY A 142 -23.16 34.67 -6.08
CA GLY A 142 -22.84 35.96 -6.70
C GLY A 142 -23.82 36.41 -7.81
N SER A 143 -23.41 37.44 -8.56
CA SER A 143 -24.17 37.97 -9.69
C SER A 143 -24.07 37.05 -10.92
N ILE A 144 -24.83 37.31 -11.98
CA ILE A 144 -24.72 36.49 -13.20
C ILE A 144 -23.37 36.69 -13.92
N GLU A 145 -22.71 37.83 -13.70
CA GLU A 145 -21.33 38.07 -14.13
C GLU A 145 -20.37 37.13 -13.41
N ASP A 146 -20.52 36.88 -12.11
CA ASP A 146 -19.71 35.90 -11.37
C ASP A 146 -19.90 34.48 -11.93
N VAL A 147 -21.15 34.09 -12.20
CA VAL A 147 -21.50 32.81 -12.85
C VAL A 147 -20.79 32.67 -14.21
N ARG A 148 -20.83 33.73 -15.03
CA ARG A 148 -20.21 33.74 -16.36
C ARG A 148 -18.69 33.76 -16.30
N GLN A 149 -18.08 34.50 -15.37
CA GLN A 149 -16.63 34.51 -15.15
C GLN A 149 -16.13 33.16 -14.63
N PHE A 150 -16.89 32.49 -13.76
CA PHE A 150 -16.60 31.11 -13.36
C PHE A 150 -16.68 30.15 -14.56
N LEU A 151 -17.77 30.20 -15.34
CA LEU A 151 -17.93 29.35 -16.53
C LEU A 151 -16.85 29.61 -17.59
N ALA A 152 -16.41 30.85 -17.78
CA ALA A 152 -15.40 31.22 -18.77
C ALA A 152 -13.97 30.85 -18.33
N VAL A 153 -13.57 31.20 -17.11
CA VAL A 153 -12.16 31.11 -16.65
C VAL A 153 -12.05 30.44 -15.27
N GLY A 154 -12.90 30.83 -14.31
CA GLY A 154 -12.75 30.40 -12.92
C GLY A 154 -12.77 28.88 -12.70
N ARG A 155 -13.56 28.15 -13.50
CA ARG A 155 -13.63 26.68 -13.46
C ARG A 155 -12.30 26.01 -13.80
N PHE A 156 -11.55 26.58 -14.75
CA PHE A 156 -10.27 26.03 -15.19
C PHE A 156 -9.20 26.28 -14.12
N LYS A 157 -9.09 27.52 -13.63
CA LYS A 157 -8.15 27.85 -12.55
C LYS A 157 -8.39 26.98 -11.30
N ALA A 158 -9.64 26.80 -10.89
CA ALA A 158 -9.97 25.94 -9.75
C ALA A 158 -9.63 24.46 -10.02
N GLN A 159 -9.69 24.00 -11.27
CA GLN A 159 -9.22 22.67 -11.67
C GLN A 159 -7.68 22.58 -11.67
N ASP A 160 -6.98 23.64 -12.07
CA ASP A 160 -5.52 23.71 -12.03
C ASP A 160 -5.01 23.63 -10.57
N ASP A 161 -5.72 24.31 -9.64
CA ASP A 161 -5.48 24.25 -8.21
C ASP A 161 -5.78 22.84 -7.63
N ASP A 162 -6.92 22.22 -7.98
CA ASP A 162 -7.26 20.84 -7.59
C ASP A 162 -6.24 19.80 -8.10
N ASP A 163 -5.78 19.93 -9.35
CA ASP A 163 -4.75 19.06 -9.94
C ASP A 163 -3.41 19.21 -9.18
N ARG A 164 -3.00 20.44 -8.81
CA ARG A 164 -1.80 20.66 -7.98
C ARG A 164 -1.95 20.09 -6.57
N VAL A 165 -3.10 20.28 -5.91
CA VAL A 165 -3.40 19.68 -4.61
C VAL A 165 -3.31 18.14 -4.65
N ARG A 166 -3.78 17.52 -5.75
CA ARG A 166 -3.69 16.07 -5.96
C ARG A 166 -2.24 15.57 -6.08
N VAL A 167 -1.34 16.35 -6.68
CA VAL A 167 0.10 16.02 -6.70
C VAL A 167 0.73 16.16 -5.31
N SER A 168 0.39 17.22 -4.56
CA SER A 168 0.82 17.37 -3.16
C SER A 168 0.38 16.19 -2.29
N GLN A 169 -0.83 15.67 -2.47
CA GLN A 169 -1.32 14.46 -1.77
C GLN A 169 -0.50 13.22 -2.12
N ILE A 170 -0.11 13.03 -3.39
CA ILE A 170 0.77 11.93 -3.83
C ILE A 170 2.18 12.07 -3.21
N MET A 171 2.70 13.28 -3.05
CA MET A 171 3.96 13.53 -2.35
C MET A 171 3.87 13.26 -0.84
N ALA A 172 2.73 13.58 -0.23
CA ALA A 172 2.49 13.35 1.19
C ALA A 172 2.27 11.86 1.55
N ASP A 173 1.73 11.04 0.65
CA ASP A 173 1.47 9.61 0.93
C ASP A 173 2.79 8.88 1.33
N PRO A 174 2.85 8.25 2.51
CA PRO A 174 4.00 7.42 2.92
C PRO A 174 4.28 6.22 2.00
N LYS A 175 3.30 5.79 1.18
CA LYS A 175 3.43 4.65 0.25
C LYS A 175 4.10 5.03 -1.07
N SER A 176 4.06 6.31 -1.46
CA SER A 176 4.73 6.79 -2.68
C SER A 176 6.24 6.62 -2.55
N GLY A 177 6.88 6.00 -3.56
CA GLY A 177 8.32 5.78 -3.56
C GLY A 177 9.15 7.04 -3.86
N PRO A 178 10.48 6.99 -3.68
CA PRO A 178 11.37 8.13 -3.92
C PRO A 178 11.30 8.66 -5.36
N GLY A 179 11.24 7.77 -6.36
CA GLY A 179 11.07 8.13 -7.77
C GLY A 179 9.75 8.82 -8.04
N VAL A 180 8.63 8.29 -7.50
CA VAL A 180 7.30 8.94 -7.58
C VAL A 180 7.34 10.34 -6.97
N LYS A 181 8.00 10.53 -5.82
CA LYS A 181 8.09 11.84 -5.16
C LYS A 181 8.99 12.83 -5.90
N ALA A 182 10.10 12.37 -6.50
CA ALA A 182 10.96 13.19 -7.34
C ALA A 182 10.26 13.63 -8.64
N ALA A 183 9.54 12.70 -9.28
CA ALA A 183 8.73 13.00 -10.48
C ALA A 183 7.57 13.96 -10.17
N ALA A 184 6.93 13.80 -8.99
CA ALA A 184 5.89 14.71 -8.52
C ALA A 184 6.42 16.13 -8.28
N SER A 185 7.57 16.27 -7.58
CA SER A 185 8.22 17.59 -7.38
C SER A 185 8.48 18.27 -8.71
N LYS A 186 9.16 17.58 -9.63
CA LYS A 186 9.47 18.10 -10.97
C LYS A 186 8.21 18.56 -11.74
N ALA A 187 7.08 17.87 -11.56
CA ALA A 187 5.82 18.26 -12.17
C ALA A 187 5.20 19.49 -11.50
N MET A 188 5.33 19.66 -10.17
CA MET A 188 4.91 20.88 -9.47
C MET A 188 5.78 22.09 -9.81
N ASP A 189 7.08 21.88 -10.04
CA ASP A 189 8.03 22.90 -10.51
C ASP A 189 7.78 23.35 -11.96
N GLY A 190 6.95 22.61 -12.71
CA GLY A 190 6.60 22.84 -14.11
C GLY A 190 5.24 23.52 -14.35
N SER A 191 4.75 23.44 -15.59
CA SER A 191 3.46 24.00 -15.98
C SER A 191 2.29 23.13 -15.51
N ILE A 192 1.03 23.56 -15.75
CA ILE A 192 -0.12 22.72 -15.41
C ILE A 192 -0.23 21.48 -16.33
N GLU A 193 0.32 21.56 -17.54
CA GLU A 193 0.47 20.43 -18.45
C GLU A 193 1.43 19.38 -17.87
N ASP A 194 2.53 19.78 -17.23
CA ASP A 194 3.45 18.86 -16.53
C ASP A 194 2.75 18.15 -15.35
N VAL A 195 2.03 18.91 -14.52
CA VAL A 195 1.19 18.39 -13.41
C VAL A 195 0.20 17.34 -13.95
N ARG A 196 -0.50 17.65 -15.04
CA ARG A 196 -1.49 16.76 -15.68
C ARG A 196 -0.85 15.54 -16.32
N GLN A 197 0.31 15.70 -16.97
CA GLN A 197 1.09 14.61 -17.56
C GLN A 197 1.57 13.62 -16.48
N PHE A 198 2.03 14.14 -15.33
CA PHE A 198 2.39 13.33 -14.18
C PHE A 198 1.17 12.58 -13.61
N LEU A 199 0.05 13.27 -13.42
CA LEU A 199 -1.19 12.66 -12.92
C LEU A 199 -1.79 11.60 -13.85
N ALA A 200 -1.60 11.74 -15.17
CA ALA A 200 -2.10 10.80 -16.17
C ALA A 200 -1.18 9.59 -16.37
N VAL A 201 0.13 9.82 -16.50
CA VAL A 201 1.11 8.79 -16.91
C VAL A 201 2.37 8.81 -16.03
N GLY A 202 2.96 9.98 -15.78
CA GLY A 202 4.29 10.09 -15.17
C GLY A 202 4.41 9.41 -13.80
N ARG A 203 3.38 9.48 -12.96
CA ARG A 203 3.36 8.81 -11.64
C ARG A 203 3.46 7.29 -11.72
N PHE A 204 2.84 6.70 -12.75
CA PHE A 204 2.81 5.25 -12.91
C PHE A 204 4.17 4.74 -13.36
N LYS A 205 4.78 5.39 -14.37
CA LYS A 205 6.14 5.08 -14.78
C LYS A 205 7.14 5.23 -13.63
N ALA A 206 7.06 6.31 -12.86
CA ALA A 206 7.92 6.51 -11.71
C ALA A 206 7.71 5.43 -10.61
N GLN A 207 6.51 4.87 -10.48
CA GLN A 207 6.23 3.73 -9.62
C GLN A 207 6.78 2.42 -10.20
N ASP A 208 6.73 2.22 -11.52
CA ASP A 208 7.35 1.08 -12.20
C ASP A 208 8.87 1.06 -11.98
N ASP A 209 9.51 2.24 -12.08
CA ASP A 209 10.93 2.45 -11.81
C ASP A 209 11.26 2.20 -10.31
N ASP A 210 10.47 2.74 -9.37
CA ASP A 210 10.63 2.49 -7.91
C ASP A 210 10.46 1.01 -7.54
N ASP A 211 9.49 0.30 -8.15
CA ASP A 211 9.26 -1.13 -7.92
C ASP A 211 10.46 -1.97 -8.43
N ARG A 212 11.02 -1.64 -9.60
CA ARG A 212 12.25 -2.28 -10.11
C ARG A 212 13.47 -1.98 -9.24
N VAL A 213 13.64 -0.74 -8.76
CA VAL A 213 14.70 -0.38 -7.81
C VAL A 213 14.58 -1.18 -6.51
N ARG A 214 13.36 -1.40 -6.00
CA ARG A 214 13.13 -2.24 -4.81
C ARG A 214 13.54 -3.70 -5.03
N VAL A 215 13.34 -4.26 -6.23
CA VAL A 215 13.83 -5.62 -6.54
C VAL A 215 15.36 -5.65 -6.65
N SER A 216 15.99 -4.65 -7.28
CA SER A 216 17.46 -4.51 -7.27
C SER A 216 18.05 -4.46 -5.86
N GLN A 217 17.37 -3.78 -4.91
CA GLN A 217 17.78 -3.73 -3.51
C GLN A 217 17.68 -5.11 -2.83
N ILE A 218 16.62 -5.87 -3.10
CA ILE A 218 16.48 -7.26 -2.61
C ILE A 218 17.57 -8.16 -3.19
N MET A 219 17.94 -7.99 -4.46
CA MET A 219 19.06 -8.72 -5.09
C MET A 219 20.42 -8.35 -4.49
N ALA A 220 20.61 -7.09 -4.09
CA ALA A 220 21.85 -6.59 -3.51
C ALA A 220 22.02 -6.93 -2.01
N ASP A 221 20.92 -7.16 -1.25
CA ASP A 221 21.01 -7.47 0.18
C ASP A 221 21.80 -8.78 0.41
N PRO A 222 22.89 -8.77 1.20
CA PRO A 222 23.62 -9.98 1.59
C PRO A 222 22.74 -11.05 2.27
N LYS A 223 21.63 -10.66 2.92
CA LYS A 223 20.70 -11.55 3.62
C LYS A 223 19.75 -12.31 2.70
N SER A 224 19.52 -11.83 1.48
CA SER A 224 18.67 -12.54 0.51
C SER A 224 19.34 -13.84 0.07
N GLY A 225 18.64 -14.96 0.22
CA GLY A 225 19.15 -16.27 -0.17
C GLY A 225 19.27 -16.48 -1.69
N PRO A 226 19.89 -17.58 -2.13
CA PRO A 226 20.07 -17.90 -3.55
C PRO A 226 18.75 -18.00 -4.33
N GLY A 227 17.72 -18.63 -3.75
CA GLY A 227 16.38 -18.75 -4.32
C GLY A 227 15.68 -17.39 -4.44
N VAL A 228 15.73 -16.57 -3.39
CA VAL A 228 15.21 -15.19 -3.42
C VAL A 228 15.88 -14.38 -4.53
N LYS A 229 17.21 -14.48 -4.68
CA LYS A 229 17.97 -13.79 -5.72
C LYS A 229 17.65 -14.30 -7.13
N ALA A 230 17.50 -15.61 -7.32
CA ALA A 230 17.10 -16.19 -8.61
C ALA A 230 15.67 -15.79 -9.01
N ALA A 231 14.73 -15.80 -8.07
CA ALA A 231 13.35 -15.36 -8.29
C ALA A 231 13.27 -13.85 -8.59
N ALA A 232 14.11 -13.03 -7.94
CA ALA A 232 14.23 -11.61 -8.20
C ALA A 232 14.76 -11.31 -9.61
N SER A 233 15.83 -11.99 -10.05
CA SER A 233 16.33 -11.88 -11.43
C SER A 233 15.23 -12.21 -12.45
N LYS A 234 14.57 -13.36 -12.28
CA LYS A 234 13.48 -13.80 -13.16
C LYS A 234 12.34 -12.78 -13.26
N ALA A 235 12.02 -12.09 -12.16
CA ALA A 235 11.01 -11.04 -12.15
C ALA A 235 11.48 -9.75 -12.86
N MET A 236 12.77 -9.42 -12.76
CA MET A 236 13.37 -8.28 -13.47
C MET A 236 13.47 -8.50 -14.98
N ASP A 237 13.70 -9.74 -15.42
CA ASP A 237 13.67 -10.15 -16.83
C ASP A 237 12.24 -10.16 -17.42
N GLY A 238 11.21 -10.06 -16.57
CA GLY A 238 9.78 -10.07 -16.93
C GLY A 238 9.12 -8.70 -17.03
N SER A 239 7.78 -8.69 -17.04
CA SER A 239 6.98 -7.46 -17.08
C SER A 239 6.95 -6.76 -15.71
N ILE A 240 6.30 -5.58 -15.63
CA ILE A 240 6.16 -4.92 -14.31
C ILE A 240 5.16 -5.66 -13.40
N GLU A 241 4.25 -6.45 -13.96
CA GLU A 241 3.39 -7.38 -13.23
C GLU A 241 4.20 -8.50 -12.59
N ASP A 242 5.23 -9.04 -13.27
CA ASP A 242 6.14 -10.04 -12.69
C ASP A 242 6.94 -9.45 -11.51
N VAL A 243 7.50 -8.24 -11.68
CA VAL A 243 8.17 -7.46 -10.63
C VAL A 243 7.25 -7.27 -9.41
N ARG A 244 5.99 -6.87 -9.65
CA ARG A 244 4.98 -6.64 -8.60
C ARG A 244 4.53 -7.94 -7.94
N GLN A 245 4.37 -9.03 -8.68
CA GLN A 245 4.03 -10.35 -8.14
C GLN A 245 5.18 -10.91 -7.29
N PHE A 246 6.44 -10.72 -7.70
CA PHE A 246 7.60 -11.05 -6.89
C PHE A 246 7.63 -10.22 -5.60
N LEU A 247 7.45 -8.91 -5.69
CA LEU A 247 7.39 -8.03 -4.52
C LEU A 247 6.24 -8.39 -3.56
N ALA A 248 5.06 -8.72 -4.07
CA ALA A 248 3.89 -9.03 -3.24
C ALA A 248 3.95 -10.42 -2.60
N VAL A 249 4.39 -11.45 -3.34
CA VAL A 249 4.29 -12.86 -2.91
C VAL A 249 5.55 -13.66 -3.23
N GLY A 250 6.14 -13.51 -4.43
CA GLY A 250 7.22 -14.38 -4.91
C GLY A 250 8.47 -14.38 -4.02
N ARG A 251 8.85 -13.21 -3.48
CA ARG A 251 9.99 -13.07 -2.57
C ARG A 251 9.85 -13.92 -1.30
N PHE A 252 8.63 -14.05 -0.77
CA PHE A 252 8.37 -14.78 0.46
C PHE A 252 8.44 -16.29 0.21
N LYS A 253 7.81 -16.77 -0.87
CA LYS A 253 7.90 -18.19 -1.27
C LYS A 253 9.34 -18.63 -1.51
N ALA A 254 10.11 -17.81 -2.25
CA ALA A 254 11.52 -18.09 -2.49
C ALA A 254 12.37 -18.06 -1.21
N GLN A 255 11.97 -17.28 -0.20
CA GLN A 255 12.59 -17.31 1.14
C GLN A 255 12.16 -18.55 1.95
N ASP A 256 10.89 -18.98 1.84
CA ASP A 256 10.39 -20.21 2.46
C ASP A 256 11.16 -21.44 1.91
N ASP A 257 11.45 -21.44 0.60
CA ASP A 257 12.27 -22.45 -0.08
C ASP A 257 13.75 -22.38 0.36
N ASP A 258 14.36 -21.19 0.39
CA ASP A 258 15.75 -21.01 0.88
C ASP A 258 15.91 -21.46 2.35
N ASP A 259 14.96 -21.11 3.23
CA ASP A 259 14.96 -21.52 4.64
C ASP A 259 14.89 -23.07 4.76
N ARG A 260 14.07 -23.73 3.93
CA ARG A 260 13.99 -25.21 3.89
C ARG A 260 15.25 -25.86 3.32
N VAL A 261 15.90 -25.24 2.34
CA VAL A 261 17.21 -25.69 1.82
C VAL A 261 18.31 -25.56 2.89
N LEU A 262 18.31 -24.49 3.69
CA LEU A 262 19.26 -24.34 4.80
C LEU A 262 19.09 -25.43 5.87
N VAL A 263 17.86 -25.79 6.24
CA VAL A 263 17.62 -26.92 7.18
C VAL A 263 18.05 -28.26 6.56
N SER A 264 17.79 -28.47 5.26
CA SER A 264 18.25 -29.66 4.52
C SER A 264 19.78 -29.79 4.55
N GLN A 265 20.52 -28.67 4.38
CA GLN A 265 21.98 -28.63 4.48
C GLN A 265 22.46 -28.95 5.90
N ILE A 266 21.78 -28.45 6.94
CA ILE A 266 22.09 -28.79 8.34
C ILE A 266 21.86 -30.29 8.61
N MET A 267 20.85 -30.91 8.01
CA MET A 267 20.62 -32.36 8.09
C MET A 267 21.69 -33.17 7.34
N ALA A 268 22.19 -32.66 6.22
CA ALA A 268 23.23 -33.31 5.42
C ALA A 268 24.65 -33.17 6.02
N ASP A 269 24.93 -32.12 6.80
CA ASP A 269 26.26 -31.90 7.40
C ASP A 269 26.68 -33.07 8.31
N PRO A 270 27.82 -33.75 8.05
CA PRO A 270 28.36 -34.78 8.93
C PRO A 270 28.62 -34.30 10.36
N LYS A 271 28.84 -32.99 10.58
CA LYS A 271 29.10 -32.38 11.89
C LYS A 271 27.84 -32.15 12.73
N SER A 272 26.64 -32.18 12.13
CA SER A 272 25.39 -32.09 12.88
C SER A 272 25.14 -33.40 13.65
N GLY A 273 24.96 -33.30 14.96
CA GLY A 273 24.70 -34.45 15.82
C GLY A 273 23.27 -35.00 15.70
N PRO A 274 22.98 -36.15 16.37
CA PRO A 274 21.67 -36.80 16.31
C PRO A 274 20.50 -35.91 16.75
N ALA A 275 20.64 -35.12 17.81
CA ALA A 275 19.59 -34.24 18.30
C ALA A 275 19.35 -33.06 17.33
N VAL A 276 20.41 -32.47 16.76
CA VAL A 276 20.29 -31.44 15.71
C VAL A 276 19.55 -32.01 14.50
N LYS A 277 19.88 -33.22 14.05
CA LYS A 277 19.24 -33.88 12.90
C LYS A 277 17.77 -34.24 13.17
N ALA A 278 17.44 -34.72 14.37
CA ALA A 278 16.06 -35.00 14.77
C ALA A 278 15.21 -33.72 14.89
N ALA A 279 15.77 -32.66 15.47
CA ALA A 279 15.08 -31.36 15.56
C ALA A 279 14.89 -30.71 14.18
N ALA A 280 15.87 -30.83 13.28
CA ALA A 280 15.78 -30.37 11.91
C ALA A 280 14.68 -31.12 11.12
N SER A 281 14.63 -32.45 11.20
CA SER A 281 13.57 -33.25 10.56
C SER A 281 12.19 -32.78 11.02
N LYS A 282 11.96 -32.73 12.34
CA LYS A 282 10.69 -32.27 12.91
C LYS A 282 10.29 -30.87 12.43
N ALA A 283 11.26 -29.98 12.21
CA ALA A 283 10.99 -28.65 11.68
C ALA A 283 10.63 -28.67 10.18
N MET A 284 11.25 -29.55 9.38
CA MET A 284 10.89 -29.74 7.96
C MET A 284 9.52 -30.40 7.77
N ASP A 285 9.17 -31.33 8.65
CA ASP A 285 7.85 -31.99 8.72
C ASP A 285 6.71 -31.01 9.12
N GLY A 286 7.08 -29.84 9.66
CA GLY A 286 6.17 -28.79 10.13
C GLY A 286 5.94 -27.63 9.16
N THR A 287 5.42 -26.53 9.71
CA THR A 287 5.17 -25.28 9.00
C THR A 287 6.47 -24.52 8.71
N ILE A 288 6.41 -23.44 7.92
CA ILE A 288 7.60 -22.60 7.73
C ILE A 288 8.02 -21.85 9.00
N ASP A 289 7.10 -21.65 9.96
CA ASP A 289 7.44 -21.06 11.25
C ASP A 289 8.21 -22.04 12.15
N ASP A 290 7.95 -23.36 12.05
CA ASP A 290 8.76 -24.40 12.69
C ASP A 290 10.19 -24.42 12.12
N VAL A 291 10.34 -24.39 10.79
CA VAL A 291 11.62 -24.24 10.08
C VAL A 291 12.38 -23.00 10.59
N ARG A 292 11.70 -21.86 10.65
CA ARG A 292 12.29 -20.58 11.11
C ARG A 292 12.62 -20.56 12.59
N GLN A 293 11.83 -21.22 13.45
CA GLN A 293 12.12 -21.38 14.88
C GLN A 293 13.35 -22.28 15.09
N PHE A 294 13.48 -23.37 14.33
CA PHE A 294 14.67 -24.21 14.36
C PHE A 294 15.92 -23.43 13.92
N LEU A 295 15.86 -22.69 12.81
CA LEU A 295 16.97 -21.84 12.34
C LEU A 295 17.34 -20.72 13.33
N ARG A 296 16.36 -20.18 14.08
CA ARG A 296 16.56 -19.07 15.03
C ARG A 296 17.12 -19.49 16.39
N SER A 297 16.65 -20.61 16.96
CA SER A 297 17.12 -21.10 18.27
C SER A 297 17.22 -22.62 18.37
N GLY A 298 16.28 -23.37 17.78
CA GLY A 298 16.19 -24.82 17.99
C GLY A 298 17.43 -25.61 17.58
N ARG A 299 18.21 -25.11 16.60
CA ARG A 299 19.54 -25.65 16.25
C ARG A 299 20.52 -25.59 17.43
N SER A 300 20.56 -24.47 18.15
CA SER A 300 21.45 -24.26 19.29
C SER A 300 21.02 -25.12 20.49
N ASP A 301 19.72 -25.16 20.76
CA ASP A 301 19.13 -25.97 21.84
C ASP A 301 19.37 -27.48 21.62
N ALA A 302 19.36 -27.92 20.35
CA ALA A 302 19.68 -29.29 19.97
C ALA A 302 21.19 -29.57 20.01
N ALA A 303 22.03 -28.63 19.54
CA ALA A 303 23.49 -28.78 19.60
C ALA A 303 24.02 -28.84 21.04
N ALA A 304 23.38 -28.14 21.98
CA ALA A 304 23.68 -28.25 23.41
C ALA A 304 23.41 -29.66 23.96
N LYS A 305 22.34 -30.34 23.48
CA LYS A 305 22.02 -31.73 23.84
C LYS A 305 23.01 -32.72 23.23
N ASP A 306 23.39 -32.52 21.97
CA ASP A 306 24.43 -33.33 21.31
C ASP A 306 25.78 -33.20 22.03
N LYS A 307 26.16 -31.98 22.46
CA LYS A 307 27.35 -31.78 23.29
C LYS A 307 27.23 -32.48 24.66
N ALA A 308 26.11 -32.31 25.37
CA ALA A 308 25.93 -32.94 26.68
C ALA A 308 25.98 -34.48 26.60
N ALA A 309 25.43 -35.08 25.53
CA ALA A 309 25.54 -36.51 25.26
C ALA A 309 26.99 -36.95 24.97
N ALA A 310 27.75 -36.18 24.19
CA ALA A 310 29.15 -36.45 23.91
C ALA A 310 30.04 -36.32 25.16
N ASP A 311 29.82 -35.30 25.99
CA ASP A 311 30.52 -35.10 27.26
C ASP A 311 30.25 -36.25 28.25
N ALA A 312 28.99 -36.70 28.34
CA ALA A 312 28.60 -37.83 29.18
C ALA A 312 29.21 -39.17 28.68
N ALA A 313 29.25 -39.39 27.37
CA ALA A 313 29.89 -40.57 26.78
C ALA A 313 31.42 -40.58 27.03
N ALA A 314 32.08 -39.41 26.96
CA ALA A 314 33.48 -39.28 27.30
C ALA A 314 33.77 -39.55 28.78
N ALA A 315 32.91 -39.08 29.68
CA ALA A 315 33.01 -39.37 31.12
C ALA A 315 32.87 -40.88 31.43
N ALA A 316 31.89 -41.55 30.82
CA ALA A 316 31.71 -43.00 30.97
C ALA A 316 32.90 -43.81 30.41
N ALA A 317 33.46 -43.39 29.27
CA ALA A 317 34.66 -44.02 28.71
C ALA A 317 35.89 -43.88 29.63
N ALA A 318 36.06 -42.70 30.27
CA ALA A 318 37.13 -42.48 31.24
C ALA A 318 37.01 -43.39 32.48
N ASP A 319 35.79 -43.53 33.03
CA ASP A 319 35.52 -44.40 34.18
C ASP A 319 35.83 -45.88 33.87
N HIS A 320 35.45 -46.37 32.68
CA HIS A 320 35.82 -47.71 32.23
C HIS A 320 37.34 -47.91 32.11
N THR A 321 38.11 -46.91 31.68
CA THR A 321 39.59 -47.00 31.69
C THR A 321 40.20 -46.98 33.10
N ALA A 322 39.58 -46.28 34.05
CA ALA A 322 40.00 -46.30 35.45
C ALA A 322 39.72 -47.67 36.09
N GLY A 323 38.50 -48.21 35.92
CA GLY A 323 38.12 -49.54 36.43
C GLY A 323 39.01 -50.67 35.90
N ASN A 324 39.34 -50.65 34.60
CA ASN A 324 40.23 -51.66 34.01
C ASN A 324 41.70 -51.52 34.44
N SER A 325 42.10 -50.36 34.99
CA SER A 325 43.43 -50.15 35.59
C SER A 325 43.51 -50.66 37.04
N GLY A 326 42.38 -50.76 37.74
CA GLY A 326 42.31 -51.27 39.13
C GLY A 326 42.57 -52.78 39.28
N ALA A 327 42.50 -53.55 38.19
CA ALA A 327 42.71 -55.01 38.21
C ALA A 327 44.20 -55.43 38.22
N ALA A 328 45.14 -54.48 38.21
CA ALA A 328 46.55 -54.73 37.87
C ALA A 328 47.56 -54.38 38.98
N GLN A 329 47.18 -54.42 40.27
CA GLN A 329 48.15 -54.29 41.37
C GLN A 329 47.70 -54.87 42.72
N GLN A 330 48.23 -56.05 43.09
CA GLN A 330 48.47 -56.40 44.49
C GLN A 330 49.76 -57.24 44.61
N PRO A 331 50.82 -56.73 45.26
CA PRO A 331 52.11 -57.44 45.36
C PRO A 331 52.19 -58.33 46.62
N GLY A 332 52.75 -59.54 46.48
CA GLY A 332 52.99 -60.43 47.63
C GLY A 332 53.65 -61.76 47.24
N THR A 333 54.85 -62.02 47.78
CA THR A 333 55.67 -63.21 47.50
C THR A 333 55.12 -64.51 48.07
N ALA A 334 55.09 -65.59 47.29
CA ALA A 334 55.06 -66.97 47.80
C ALA A 334 55.68 -67.97 46.82
N ASN A 335 56.44 -68.94 47.33
CA ASN A 335 56.86 -70.16 46.62
C ASN A 335 55.81 -71.26 46.90
N PRO A 336 55.58 -72.26 46.02
CA PRO A 336 54.30 -72.98 46.02
C PRO A 336 54.22 -74.13 47.04
N ALA A 337 53.11 -74.15 47.79
CA ALA A 337 52.59 -75.35 48.47
C ALA A 337 51.06 -75.26 48.60
N THR A 338 50.37 -76.27 48.08
CA THR A 338 49.02 -76.81 48.41
C THR A 338 47.96 -75.94 49.14
N ALA A 339 46.67 -75.94 48.77
CA ALA A 339 45.92 -76.58 47.67
C ALA A 339 44.42 -76.19 47.73
N VAL A 340 43.58 -76.82 46.89
CA VAL A 340 42.11 -77.05 47.03
C VAL A 340 41.15 -75.95 46.51
N THR A 341 40.67 -76.16 45.27
CA THR A 341 39.26 -76.06 44.81
C THR A 341 38.61 -74.64 44.78
N THR A 342 38.05 -74.13 43.67
CA THR A 342 37.31 -74.82 42.58
C THR A 342 37.61 -74.27 41.18
N ALA A 343 37.62 -75.15 40.18
CA ALA A 343 37.44 -74.85 38.74
C ALA A 343 36.58 -75.98 38.12
N VAL A 344 36.27 -75.93 36.80
CA VAL A 344 35.41 -76.89 36.03
C VAL A 344 33.91 -76.72 36.36
N THR A 345 32.93 -76.57 35.45
CA THR A 345 32.84 -76.48 33.95
C THR A 345 31.52 -75.71 33.58
N GLY A 346 31.13 -75.42 32.33
CA GLY A 346 31.65 -75.80 31.00
C GLY A 346 31.13 -74.86 29.89
N ALA A 347 31.65 -74.95 28.65
CA ALA A 347 31.23 -75.88 27.58
C ALA A 347 29.81 -75.58 27.04
N GLY A 348 29.67 -75.38 25.71
CA GLY A 348 28.45 -74.82 25.09
C GLY A 348 28.00 -75.49 23.79
N THR A 349 27.17 -74.77 23.01
CA THR A 349 26.33 -75.25 21.88
C THR A 349 25.15 -76.13 22.36
N THR A 350 23.93 -76.10 21.81
CA THR A 350 23.45 -75.78 20.44
C THR A 350 22.12 -74.97 20.46
N SER A 351 21.41 -74.86 19.32
CA SER A 351 20.12 -74.17 19.13
C SER A 351 19.01 -75.16 18.77
N GLY A 352 17.75 -74.94 19.19
CA GLY A 352 16.61 -75.77 18.75
C GLY A 352 15.33 -75.64 19.60
N ALA A 353 14.29 -75.05 19.02
CA ALA A 353 13.00 -74.64 19.59
C ALA A 353 11.98 -75.74 20.05
N ALA A 354 10.88 -75.25 20.67
CA ALA A 354 9.48 -75.75 20.65
C ALA A 354 8.92 -76.58 21.85
N GLY A 355 7.60 -76.42 22.10
CA GLY A 355 6.82 -76.97 23.25
C GLY A 355 6.60 -75.92 24.37
N THR A 356 5.42 -75.41 24.79
CA THR A 356 3.99 -75.83 24.77
C THR A 356 3.73 -77.19 25.43
N THR A 357 2.84 -77.38 26.42
CA THR A 357 1.65 -76.58 26.86
C THR A 357 1.15 -76.99 28.27
N GLY A 358 0.46 -76.09 29.01
CA GLY A 358 -0.49 -76.45 30.09
C GLY A 358 0.09 -76.79 31.49
N THR A 359 -0.68 -76.93 32.59
CA THR A 359 -2.11 -76.63 32.90
C THR A 359 -2.34 -76.54 34.43
N VAL A 360 -3.25 -75.65 34.86
CA VAL A 360 -4.18 -75.61 36.06
C VAL A 360 -4.26 -76.90 36.93
N ALA A 361 -4.41 -76.96 38.28
CA ALA A 361 -4.89 -76.04 39.37
C ALA A 361 -4.10 -76.27 40.71
N THR A 362 -4.49 -75.92 41.96
CA THR A 362 -5.82 -75.73 42.63
C THR A 362 -5.71 -75.01 44.00
N THR A 363 -6.70 -74.17 44.37
CA THR A 363 -7.34 -73.91 45.73
C THR A 363 -6.50 -73.77 47.03
N ASP A 364 -6.86 -73.03 48.10
CA ASP A 364 -7.85 -71.97 48.48
C ASP A 364 -7.56 -71.57 49.98
N THR A 365 -8.26 -70.75 50.80
CA THR A 365 -9.54 -69.99 50.78
C THR A 365 -9.48 -68.84 51.83
N THR A 366 -10.21 -67.72 51.63
CA THR A 366 -10.67 -66.72 52.67
C THR A 366 -9.65 -65.98 53.55
N GLY A 367 -9.88 -64.76 54.07
CA GLY A 367 -10.99 -63.80 53.94
C GLY A 367 -10.89 -62.61 54.94
N THR A 368 -11.84 -61.66 54.87
CA THR A 368 -12.14 -60.59 55.86
C THR A 368 -11.30 -59.29 55.90
N THR A 369 -11.75 -58.34 55.07
CA THR A 369 -11.90 -56.86 55.27
C THR A 369 -11.40 -56.14 56.55
N ALA A 370 -10.58 -55.08 56.30
CA ALA A 370 -10.75 -53.65 56.68
C ALA A 370 -11.13 -53.18 58.11
N GLY A 371 -10.45 -52.11 58.59
CA GLY A 371 -11.00 -51.18 59.60
C GLY A 371 -10.00 -50.34 60.42
N THR A 372 -10.08 -49.00 60.26
CA THR A 372 -9.94 -47.94 61.28
C THR A 372 -8.68 -47.72 62.15
N ASP A 373 -8.48 -46.43 62.47
CA ASP A 373 -7.82 -45.79 63.63
C ASP A 373 -6.28 -45.75 63.80
N ALA A 374 -5.84 -44.58 64.28
CA ALA A 374 -4.53 -44.27 64.85
C ALA A 374 -4.74 -43.90 66.35
N PRO A 375 -3.70 -43.88 67.22
CA PRO A 375 -2.90 -42.63 67.32
C PRO A 375 -1.45 -42.75 67.87
N GLY A 376 -0.67 -41.66 67.70
CA GLY A 376 0.29 -41.16 68.71
C GLY A 376 1.77 -41.57 68.57
N GLY A 377 2.72 -40.61 68.71
CA GLY A 377 4.16 -40.95 68.65
C GLY A 377 5.28 -39.90 68.78
N ALA A 378 5.04 -38.57 68.82
CA ALA A 378 6.06 -37.52 69.09
C ALA A 378 7.25 -37.41 68.06
N THR A 379 8.19 -36.43 68.03
CA THR A 379 8.43 -35.17 68.78
C THR A 379 9.29 -34.16 67.96
N ARG A 380 9.17 -32.84 68.23
CA ARG A 380 10.07 -31.70 67.87
C ARG A 380 10.22 -31.35 66.36
N LEU A 381 10.25 -30.10 65.88
CA LEU A 381 10.65 -28.72 66.32
C LEU A 381 12.12 -28.28 66.07
N ALA A 382 12.30 -27.55 64.95
CA ALA A 382 13.01 -26.27 64.77
C ALA A 382 12.65 -25.77 63.34
N TYR A 383 12.26 -24.54 62.99
CA TYR A 383 12.18 -23.20 63.60
C TYR A 383 13.49 -22.39 63.75
N THR A 384 13.76 -21.57 62.72
CA THR A 384 14.01 -20.11 62.75
C THR A 384 13.39 -19.53 61.45
N GLY A 385 12.55 -18.48 61.47
CA GLY A 385 12.92 -17.06 61.31
C GLY A 385 13.29 -16.72 59.85
N GLY A 386 12.63 -15.83 59.08
CA GLY A 386 11.71 -14.72 59.39
C GLY A 386 12.48 -13.40 59.61
N GLY A 387 12.20 -12.26 58.97
CA GLY A 387 11.27 -11.94 57.85
C GLY A 387 11.02 -10.42 57.72
N THR A 388 10.66 -9.93 56.53
CA THR A 388 10.16 -8.55 56.19
C THR A 388 9.47 -8.63 54.81
N GLU A 389 8.19 -8.25 54.61
CA GLU A 389 7.63 -6.87 54.53
C GLU A 389 8.30 -6.05 53.40
N LEU A 390 7.62 -5.60 52.33
CA LEU A 390 6.29 -4.96 52.19
C LEU A 390 5.59 -5.23 50.82
N PRO A 391 4.30 -4.85 50.63
CA PRO A 391 3.51 -5.15 49.42
C PRO A 391 3.22 -3.97 48.46
N TRP A 392 2.92 -4.30 47.20
CA TRP A 392 2.01 -3.58 46.29
C TRP A 392 1.48 -4.62 45.27
N GLU A 393 0.17 -4.92 45.18
CA GLU A 393 -1.01 -4.13 44.75
C GLU A 393 -1.26 -4.16 43.21
N LEU A 394 -2.55 -4.32 42.87
CA LEU A 394 -3.24 -4.01 41.60
C LEU A 394 -3.01 -4.85 40.32
N GLY A 395 -4.12 -5.46 39.85
CA GLY A 395 -4.38 -5.84 38.44
C GLY A 395 -4.02 -7.28 38.03
N GLY A 396 -4.93 -8.23 37.78
CA GLY A 396 -6.40 -8.21 37.95
C GLY A 396 -7.19 -8.42 36.65
N SER A 397 -7.77 -9.63 36.45
CA SER A 397 -8.78 -10.01 35.43
C SER A 397 -8.41 -9.88 33.93
N ALA A 398 -8.98 -10.63 32.97
CA ALA A 398 -9.74 -11.90 32.99
C ALA A 398 -9.77 -12.52 31.56
N ALA A 399 -10.62 -13.54 31.33
CA ALA A 399 -10.83 -14.30 30.09
C ALA A 399 -11.21 -13.42 28.85
N VAL A 400 -11.25 -13.92 27.60
CA VAL A 400 -12.25 -14.88 27.09
C VAL A 400 -11.76 -15.70 25.88
N LEU A 401 -12.18 -16.96 25.79
CA LEU A 401 -12.13 -17.82 24.59
C LEU A 401 -13.39 -17.64 23.74
N ALA A 402 -13.25 -17.41 22.43
CA ALA A 402 -14.17 -17.93 21.40
C ALA A 402 -13.62 -17.71 19.98
N ALA A 403 -13.56 -18.77 19.19
CA ALA A 403 -13.46 -18.71 17.73
C ALA A 403 -14.60 -19.55 17.14
N GLY A 404 -15.28 -19.05 16.10
CA GLY A 404 -16.40 -19.74 15.46
C GLY A 404 -16.73 -19.11 14.11
N ALA A 405 -16.69 -19.91 13.05
CA ALA A 405 -16.91 -19.46 11.68
C ALA A 405 -18.36 -19.68 11.22
N GLY A 406 -18.81 -18.88 10.24
CA GLY A 406 -20.13 -19.00 9.62
C GLY A 406 -20.12 -18.52 8.17
N LEU A 407 -19.75 -19.40 7.25
CA LEU A 407 -19.76 -19.13 5.81
C LEU A 407 -21.08 -19.66 5.19
N LEU A 408 -21.81 -18.82 4.46
CA LEU A 408 -22.82 -19.28 3.50
C LEU A 408 -22.89 -18.34 2.30
N TYR A 409 -22.54 -18.85 1.12
CA TYR A 409 -22.64 -18.14 -0.16
C TYR A 409 -23.71 -18.82 -1.02
N ALA A 410 -24.78 -18.10 -1.33
CA ALA A 410 -25.81 -18.58 -2.24
C ALA A 410 -26.47 -17.42 -2.99
N ASN A 411 -26.23 -17.33 -4.30
CA ASN A 411 -27.20 -16.70 -5.19
C ASN A 411 -27.30 -17.48 -6.52
N ARG A 412 -28.48 -17.44 -7.11
CA ARG A 412 -29.05 -18.50 -7.95
C ARG A 412 -29.15 -18.03 -9.40
N ARG A 413 -28.31 -18.58 -10.29
CA ARG A 413 -28.48 -18.39 -11.74
C ARG A 413 -29.81 -18.99 -12.18
N ARG A 414 -30.56 -18.25 -13.01
CA ARG A 414 -31.70 -18.78 -13.77
C ARG A 414 -31.18 -19.41 -15.07
N PRO A 415 -31.80 -20.49 -15.58
CA PRO A 415 -31.69 -20.83 -16.98
C PRO A 415 -32.54 -19.86 -17.81
N SER A 416 -32.03 -19.45 -18.98
CA SER A 416 -32.84 -18.84 -20.05
C SER A 416 -33.04 -19.86 -21.15
N THR A 417 -34.19 -19.79 -21.81
CA THR A 417 -34.56 -20.58 -22.98
C THR A 417 -33.94 -20.02 -24.26
N GLU A 418 -33.28 -20.86 -25.06
CA GLU A 418 -33.12 -20.74 -26.51
C GLU A 418 -32.45 -22.03 -27.04
N GLY A 419 -32.94 -22.56 -28.17
CA GLY A 419 -32.56 -23.86 -28.73
C GLY A 419 -33.77 -24.72 -29.07
#